data_AF-A0A9D6SEK5-F1
#
_entry.id   AF-A0A9D6SEK5-F1
#
_cell.length_a   1.000
_cell.length_b   1.000
_cell.length_c   1.000
_cell.angle_alpha   90.00
_cell.angle_beta   90.00
_cell.angle_gamma   90.00
#
_symmetry.space_group_name_H-M   'P 1'
#
loop_
_entity.id
_entity.type
_entity.pdbx_description
1 polymer ?
#
loop_
_entity_poly.entity_id
_entity_poly.type
_entity_poly.pdbx_seq_one_letter_code
_entity_poly.pdbx_strand_id
1 'polypeptide(L)'
;MSDRGVFVVAFTTLVLIGGGAFAIPQFFPYELLRSLIYVAIVILVFFGENQYSYMLGIVSPVVGWIATILAGGFINDFKVLFASIAMKPIGPLDTPLHGLALITQALLAILCWRAWNKEVPLPFLGKIFGVCLAIAVGHALIVFLYFVKLVS
;
A
#
# COMPACT_ATOMS: atom_id res chain seq x y z
N MET A 1 -17.25 -16.54 -3.66
CA MET A 1 -15.79 -16.81 -3.56
C MET A 1 -15.13 -15.44 -3.61
N SER A 2 -14.33 -15.09 -2.59
CA SER A 2 -13.59 -13.82 -2.55
C SER A 2 -12.91 -13.54 -3.90
N ASP A 3 -12.92 -12.27 -4.32
CA ASP A 3 -12.41 -11.84 -5.61
C ASP A 3 -10.91 -12.14 -5.71
N ARG A 4 -10.56 -13.25 -6.39
CA ARG A 4 -9.22 -13.85 -6.38
C ARG A 4 -8.15 -12.86 -6.84
N GLY A 5 -8.51 -11.97 -7.77
CA GLY A 5 -7.61 -10.92 -8.27
C GLY A 5 -7.25 -9.92 -7.17
N VAL A 6 -8.23 -9.45 -6.40
CA VAL A 6 -8.00 -8.52 -5.29
C VAL A 6 -7.10 -9.15 -4.23
N PHE A 7 -7.36 -10.42 -3.87
CA PHE A 7 -6.54 -11.15 -2.90
C PHE A 7 -5.08 -11.27 -3.36
N VAL A 8 -4.85 -11.73 -4.60
CA VAL A 8 -3.50 -11.94 -5.13
C VAL A 8 -2.73 -10.63 -5.20
N VAL A 9 -3.36 -9.54 -5.63
CA VAL A 9 -2.68 -8.24 -5.71
C VAL A 9 -2.43 -7.64 -4.33
N ALA A 10 -3.37 -7.76 -3.39
CA ALA A 10 -3.17 -7.34 -2.01
C ALA A 10 -2.03 -8.12 -1.34
N PHE A 11 -2.02 -9.44 -1.51
CA PHE A 11 -0.96 -10.31 -0.98
C PHE A 11 0.40 -10.01 -1.62
N THR A 12 0.44 -9.82 -2.94
CA THR A 12 1.68 -9.42 -3.64
C THR A 12 2.20 -8.08 -3.13
N THR A 13 1.31 -7.11 -2.91
CA THR A 13 1.67 -5.79 -2.35
C THR A 13 2.27 -5.94 -0.95
N LEU A 14 1.65 -6.76 -0.11
CA LEU A 14 2.16 -7.10 1.22
C LEU A 14 3.54 -7.74 1.17
N VAL A 15 3.75 -8.70 0.25
CA VAL A 15 5.04 -9.39 0.11
C VAL A 15 6.12 -8.43 -0.40
N LEU A 16 5.81 -7.51 -1.31
CA LEU A 16 6.78 -6.54 -1.81
C LEU A 16 7.24 -5.56 -0.72
N ILE A 17 6.29 -5.03 0.06
CA ILE A 17 6.60 -4.12 1.18
C ILE A 17 7.34 -4.88 2.28
N GLY A 18 6.84 -6.07 2.66
CA GLY A 18 7.49 -6.92 3.66
C GLY A 18 8.89 -7.36 3.23
N GLY A 19 9.10 -7.67 1.94
CA GLY A 19 10.41 -7.96 1.37
C GLY A 19 11.35 -6.76 1.45
N GLY A 20 10.82 -5.54 1.30
CA GLY A 20 11.56 -4.30 1.53
C GLY A 20 12.16 -4.20 2.93
N ALA A 21 11.45 -4.70 3.95
CA ALA A 21 11.93 -4.74 5.33
C ALA A 21 13.23 -5.55 5.48
N PHE A 22 13.37 -6.65 4.74
CA PHE A 22 14.56 -7.50 4.75
C PHE A 22 15.66 -6.99 3.83
N ALA A 23 15.31 -6.22 2.80
CA ALA A 23 16.29 -5.61 1.89
C ALA A 23 17.09 -4.48 2.56
N ILE A 24 16.45 -3.71 3.43
CA ILE A 24 17.09 -2.61 4.17
C ILE A 24 16.78 -2.74 5.67
N PRO A 25 17.61 -3.49 6.42
CA PRO A 25 17.34 -3.80 7.84
C PRO A 25 17.15 -2.58 8.74
N GLN A 26 17.75 -1.43 8.38
CA GLN A 26 17.62 -0.18 9.11
C GLN A 26 16.17 0.34 9.13
N PHE A 27 15.36 0.03 8.10
CA PHE A 27 13.95 0.42 8.00
C PHE A 27 12.98 -0.73 8.34
N PHE A 28 13.48 -1.85 8.88
CA PHE A 28 12.66 -3.03 9.18
C PHE A 28 11.35 -2.73 9.94
N PRO A 29 11.35 -2.03 11.11
CA PRO A 29 10.11 -1.75 11.83
C PRO A 29 9.17 -0.81 11.06
N TYR A 30 9.72 0.10 10.26
CA TYR A 30 8.96 1.02 9.42
C TYR A 30 8.21 0.26 8.29
N GLU A 31 8.89 -0.63 7.58
CA GLU A 31 8.28 -1.44 6.51
C GLU A 31 7.24 -2.43 7.05
N LEU A 32 7.49 -3.02 8.23
CA LEU A 32 6.49 -3.84 8.91
C LEU A 32 5.24 -3.04 9.25
N LEU A 33 5.40 -1.85 9.84
CA LEU A 33 4.26 -0.99 10.16
C LEU A 33 3.49 -0.60 8.89
N ARG A 34 4.20 -0.28 7.81
CA ARG A 34 3.61 0.04 6.51
C ARG A 34 2.83 -1.14 5.91
N SER A 35 3.36 -2.36 6.01
CA SER A 35 2.71 -3.57 5.47
C SER A 35 1.44 -3.98 6.22
N LEU A 36 1.27 -3.55 7.49
CA LEU A 36 0.16 -3.95 8.36
C LEU A 36 -1.22 -3.63 7.79
N ILE A 37 -1.38 -2.51 7.07
CA ILE A 37 -2.66 -2.18 6.43
C ILE A 37 -3.02 -3.17 5.31
N TYR A 38 -2.01 -3.69 4.60
CA TYR A 38 -2.21 -4.71 3.57
C TYR A 38 -2.48 -6.08 4.19
N VAL A 39 -1.92 -6.38 5.38
CA VAL A 39 -2.31 -7.57 6.16
C VAL A 39 -3.80 -7.51 6.46
N ALA A 40 -4.29 -6.36 6.96
CA ALA A 40 -5.70 -6.16 7.26
C ALA A 40 -6.59 -6.33 6.02
N ILE A 41 -6.19 -5.76 4.87
CA ILE A 41 -6.91 -5.94 3.60
C ILE A 41 -6.96 -7.42 3.22
N VAL A 42 -5.83 -8.14 3.22
CA VAL A 42 -5.76 -9.57 2.88
C VAL A 42 -6.68 -10.40 3.79
N ILE A 43 -6.69 -10.11 5.09
CA ILE A 43 -7.55 -10.78 6.07
C ILE A 43 -9.03 -10.52 5.76
N LEU A 44 -9.42 -9.26 5.51
CA LEU A 44 -10.81 -8.90 5.20
C LEU A 44 -11.28 -9.56 3.90
N VAL A 45 -10.42 -9.57 2.87
CA VAL A 45 -10.69 -10.28 1.61
C VAL A 45 -10.86 -11.77 1.87
N PHE A 46 -9.98 -12.39 2.67
CA PHE A 46 -10.05 -13.82 3.00
C PHE A 46 -11.35 -14.20 3.73
N PHE A 47 -11.81 -13.38 4.67
CA PHE A 47 -13.07 -13.59 5.39
C PHE A 47 -14.33 -13.21 4.58
N GLY A 48 -14.18 -12.65 3.37
CA GLY A 48 -15.30 -12.26 2.52
C GLY A 48 -15.98 -10.95 2.92
N GLU A 49 -15.30 -10.12 3.72
CA GLU A 49 -15.74 -8.75 4.07
C GLU A 49 -15.47 -7.80 2.89
N ASN A 50 -16.17 -8.04 1.79
CA ASN A 50 -15.93 -7.41 0.48
C ASN A 50 -16.06 -5.88 0.52
N GLN A 51 -17.02 -5.34 1.29
CA GLN A 51 -17.24 -3.89 1.33
C GLN A 51 -16.05 -3.14 1.96
N TYR A 52 -15.60 -3.58 3.13
CA TYR A 52 -14.47 -2.94 3.83
C TYR A 52 -13.14 -3.21 3.13
N SER A 53 -12.92 -4.42 2.62
CA SER A 53 -11.70 -4.77 1.90
C SER A 53 -11.53 -3.97 0.61
N TYR A 54 -12.58 -3.83 -0.21
CA TYR A 54 -12.50 -3.05 -1.44
C TYR A 54 -12.29 -1.57 -1.13
N MET A 55 -13.04 -1.02 -0.17
CA MET A 55 -12.90 0.39 0.20
C MET A 55 -11.51 0.69 0.77
N LEU A 56 -11.00 -0.12 1.68
CA LEU A 56 -9.62 0.01 2.19
C LEU A 56 -8.59 -0.16 1.07
N GLY A 57 -8.78 -1.11 0.17
CA GLY A 57 -7.89 -1.33 -0.97
C GLY A 57 -7.89 -0.18 -1.99
N ILE A 58 -8.92 0.67 -2.02
CA ILE A 58 -8.94 1.91 -2.81
C ILE A 58 -8.28 3.05 -2.02
N VAL A 59 -8.71 3.26 -0.78
CA VAL A 59 -8.35 4.45 0.00
C VAL A 59 -6.93 4.37 0.55
N SER A 60 -6.50 3.21 1.06
CA SER A 60 -5.18 3.04 1.68
C SER A 60 -4.03 3.33 0.72
N PRO A 61 -4.00 2.80 -0.52
CA PRO A 61 -2.98 3.19 -1.52
C PRO A 61 -2.94 4.68 -1.79
N VAL A 62 -4.10 5.33 -1.98
CA VAL A 62 -4.18 6.75 -2.31
C VAL A 62 -3.63 7.61 -1.17
N VAL A 63 -4.05 7.33 0.07
CA VAL A 63 -3.54 8.04 1.26
C VAL A 63 -2.04 7.78 1.45
N GLY A 64 -1.60 6.53 1.24
CA GLY A 64 -0.20 6.15 1.29
C GLY A 64 0.65 6.91 0.28
N TRP A 65 0.19 7.06 -0.96
CA TRP A 65 0.88 7.86 -1.98
C TRP A 65 1.00 9.32 -1.60
N ILE A 66 -0.06 9.92 -1.05
CA ILE A 66 -0.01 11.30 -0.56
C ILE A 66 1.09 11.42 0.51
N ALA A 67 1.14 10.50 1.47
CA ALA A 67 2.19 10.50 2.49
C ALA A 67 3.60 10.36 1.89
N THR A 68 3.79 9.46 0.92
CA THR A 68 5.08 9.26 0.25
C THR A 68 5.48 10.47 -0.61
N ILE A 69 4.52 11.16 -1.24
CA ILE A 69 4.77 12.40 -1.99
C ILE A 69 5.22 13.50 -1.03
N LEU A 70 4.54 13.67 0.11
CA LEU A 70 4.92 14.64 1.13
C LEU A 70 6.30 14.35 1.74
N ALA A 71 6.68 13.08 1.85
CA ALA A 71 8.01 12.65 2.28
C ALA A 71 9.09 12.78 1.18
N GLY A 72 8.71 13.14 -0.06
CA GLY A 72 9.64 13.25 -1.20
C GLY A 72 10.09 11.92 -1.81
N GLY A 73 9.61 10.77 -1.31
CA GLY A 73 10.03 9.44 -1.75
C GLY A 73 9.40 8.98 -3.07
N PHE A 74 8.22 9.48 -3.42
CA PHE A 74 7.40 8.88 -4.49
C PHE A 74 8.10 8.83 -5.85
N ILE A 75 8.73 9.95 -6.25
CA ILE A 75 9.47 10.02 -7.52
C ILE A 75 10.79 9.24 -7.41
N ASN A 76 11.40 9.19 -6.23
CA ASN A 76 12.65 8.46 -6.00
C ASN A 76 12.43 6.95 -6.18
N ASP A 77 11.35 6.41 -5.62
CA ASP A 77 11.02 4.97 -5.70
C ASP A 77 10.87 4.50 -7.16
N PHE A 78 10.26 5.32 -8.02
CA PHE A 78 10.19 5.03 -9.46
C PHE A 78 11.56 5.15 -10.14
N LYS A 79 12.36 6.18 -9.81
CA LYS A 79 13.72 6.32 -10.35
C LYS A 79 14.60 5.12 -10.00
N VAL A 80 14.55 4.66 -8.75
CA VAL A 80 15.29 3.48 -8.26
C VAL A 80 14.85 2.23 -9.01
N LEU A 81 13.54 2.04 -9.20
CA LEU A 81 13.02 0.91 -9.98
C LEU A 81 13.56 0.91 -11.42
N PHE A 82 13.47 2.03 -12.13
CA PHE A 82 13.96 2.11 -13.52
C PHE A 82 15.48 2.02 -13.60
N ALA A 83 16.21 2.55 -12.61
CA ALA A 83 17.66 2.39 -12.52
C ALA A 83 18.05 0.92 -12.34
N SER A 84 17.34 0.17 -11.51
CA SER A 84 17.55 -1.27 -11.32
C SER A 84 17.29 -2.06 -12.62
N ILE A 85 16.22 -1.73 -13.35
CA ILE A 85 15.91 -2.36 -14.64
C ILE A 85 16.99 -2.05 -15.68
N ALA A 86 17.54 -0.83 -15.65
CA ALA A 86 18.64 -0.40 -16.52
C ALA A 86 20.03 -0.87 -16.04
N MET A 87 20.10 -1.73 -15.01
CA MET A 87 21.34 -2.20 -14.38
C MET A 87 22.29 -1.07 -13.95
N LYS A 88 21.73 0.07 -13.52
CA LYS A 88 22.49 1.17 -12.95
C LYS A 88 22.68 0.97 -11.44
N PRO A 89 23.79 1.45 -10.86
CA PRO A 89 24.00 1.40 -9.43
C PRO A 89 22.90 2.19 -8.70
N ILE A 90 22.38 1.63 -7.62
CA ILE A 90 21.39 2.22 -6.73
C ILE A 90 22.03 2.53 -5.37
N GLY A 91 21.46 3.47 -4.61
CA GLY A 91 21.97 3.81 -3.29
C GLY A 91 21.91 2.62 -2.32
N PRO A 92 22.80 2.57 -1.31
CA PRO A 92 22.84 1.48 -0.35
C PRO A 92 21.59 1.37 0.54
N LEU A 93 20.75 2.41 0.56
CA LEU A 93 19.49 2.48 1.30
C LEU A 93 18.27 2.52 0.37
N ASP A 94 18.45 2.24 -0.93
CA ASP A 94 17.37 2.21 -1.92
C ASP A 94 17.04 0.76 -2.30
N THR A 95 15.76 0.47 -2.56
CA THR A 95 15.35 -0.85 -3.08
C THR A 95 14.29 -0.72 -4.18
N PRO A 96 14.41 -1.48 -5.29
CA PRO A 96 13.40 -1.47 -6.35
C PRO A 96 12.05 -2.05 -5.90
N LEU A 97 12.00 -2.74 -4.76
CA LEU A 97 10.78 -3.31 -4.20
C LEU A 97 9.74 -2.24 -3.88
N HIS A 98 10.16 -1.04 -3.46
CA HIS A 98 9.23 0.08 -3.21
C HIS A 98 8.53 0.55 -4.47
N GLY A 99 9.28 0.70 -5.58
CA GLY A 99 8.69 1.07 -6.86
C GLY A 99 7.73 0.01 -7.39
N LEU A 100 8.07 -1.28 -7.26
CA LEU A 100 7.14 -2.37 -7.60
C LEU A 100 5.90 -2.36 -6.71
N ALA A 101 6.05 -2.05 -5.42
CA ALA A 101 4.93 -1.94 -4.49
C ALA A 101 3.98 -0.80 -4.89
N LEU A 102 4.48 0.34 -5.41
CA LEU A 102 3.62 1.41 -5.93
C LEU A 102 2.77 0.95 -7.13
N ILE A 103 3.35 0.14 -8.02
CA ILE A 103 2.63 -0.42 -9.18
C ILE A 103 1.54 -1.39 -8.71
N THR A 104 1.86 -2.29 -7.78
CA THR A 104 0.86 -3.25 -7.26
C THR A 104 -0.21 -2.59 -6.41
N GLN A 105 0.12 -1.53 -5.67
CA GLN A 105 -0.85 -0.66 -5.01
C GLN A 105 -1.83 -0.02 -5.99
N ALA A 106 -1.34 0.44 -7.15
CA ALA A 106 -2.20 1.02 -8.18
C ALA A 106 -3.13 -0.04 -8.78
N LEU A 107 -2.60 -1.22 -9.07
CA LEU A 107 -3.40 -2.36 -9.51
C LEU A 107 -4.45 -2.76 -8.45
N LEU A 108 -4.09 -2.76 -7.17
CA LEU A 108 -5.01 -3.05 -6.07
C LEU A 108 -6.16 -2.06 -6.06
N ALA A 109 -5.87 -0.76 -6.09
CA ALA A 109 -6.88 0.29 -6.09
C ALA A 109 -7.82 0.17 -7.29
N ILE A 110 -7.29 -0.10 -8.49
CA ILE A 110 -8.10 -0.27 -9.71
C ILE A 110 -8.99 -1.51 -9.63
N LEU A 111 -8.46 -2.65 -9.15
CA LEU A 111 -9.24 -3.88 -9.01
C LEU A 111 -10.32 -3.73 -7.95
N CYS A 112 -9.98 -3.16 -6.79
CA CYS A 112 -10.96 -2.87 -5.75
C CYS A 112 -12.03 -1.89 -6.22
N TRP A 113 -11.67 -0.86 -7.00
CA TRP A 113 -12.64 0.08 -7.59
C TRP A 113 -13.59 -0.63 -8.56
N ARG A 114 -13.06 -1.52 -9.40
CA ARG A 114 -13.89 -2.33 -10.30
C ARG A 114 -14.80 -3.29 -9.55
N ALA A 115 -14.30 -3.95 -8.51
CA ALA A 115 -15.07 -4.87 -7.67
C ALA A 115 -16.17 -4.12 -6.89
N TRP A 116 -15.85 -2.96 -6.31
CA TRP A 116 -16.82 -2.10 -5.63
C TRP A 116 -18.01 -1.76 -6.53
N ASN A 117 -17.75 -1.26 -7.74
CA ASN A 117 -18.82 -0.88 -8.68
C ASN A 117 -19.65 -2.05 -9.20
N LYS A 118 -19.12 -3.29 -9.13
CA LYS A 118 -19.82 -4.49 -9.58
C LYS A 118 -20.64 -5.15 -8.48
N GLU A 119 -20.10 -5.21 -7.27
CA GLU A 119 -20.63 -6.07 -6.20
C GLU A 119 -21.31 -5.29 -5.07
N VAL A 120 -21.00 -4.00 -4.91
CA VAL A 120 -21.46 -3.21 -3.77
C VAL A 120 -22.55 -2.23 -4.22
N PRO A 121 -23.82 -2.44 -3.86
CA PRO A 121 -24.93 -1.56 -4.25
C PRO A 121 -25.00 -0.25 -3.42
N LEU A 122 -23.96 0.06 -2.65
CA LEU A 122 -23.91 1.22 -1.75
C LEU A 122 -23.24 2.41 -2.45
N PRO A 123 -23.62 3.65 -2.10
CA PRO A 123 -22.92 4.83 -2.59
C PRO A 123 -21.45 4.81 -2.12
N PHE A 124 -20.54 5.24 -2.99
CA PHE A 124 -19.11 5.28 -2.70
C PHE A 124 -18.81 6.16 -1.47
N LEU A 125 -19.34 7.39 -1.42
CA LEU A 125 -19.17 8.31 -0.30
C LEU A 125 -20.21 8.05 0.81
N GLY A 126 -20.09 6.89 1.46
CA GLY A 126 -20.92 6.49 2.59
C GLY A 126 -20.18 6.45 3.92
N LYS A 127 -20.85 5.90 4.95
CA LYS A 127 -20.24 5.63 6.26
C LYS A 127 -18.98 4.76 6.16
N ILE A 128 -19.00 3.77 5.26
CA ILE A 128 -17.87 2.86 5.02
C ILE A 128 -16.64 3.63 4.52
N PHE A 129 -16.82 4.55 3.57
CA PHE A 129 -15.74 5.42 3.10
C PHE A 129 -15.16 6.26 4.24
N GLY A 130 -16.01 6.88 5.07
CA GLY A 130 -15.55 7.65 6.23
C GLY A 130 -14.71 6.83 7.22
N VAL A 131 -15.15 5.61 7.53
CA VAL A 131 -14.42 4.69 8.43
C VAL A 131 -13.09 4.25 7.81
N CYS A 132 -13.09 3.80 6.55
CA CYS A 132 -11.88 3.37 5.87
C CYS A 132 -10.89 4.53 5.66
N LEU A 133 -11.38 5.73 5.39
CA LEU A 133 -10.56 6.94 5.30
C LEU A 133 -9.93 7.28 6.65
N ALA A 134 -10.69 7.27 7.74
CA ALA A 134 -10.16 7.51 9.08
C ALA A 134 -9.07 6.50 9.45
N ILE A 135 -9.28 5.21 9.16
CA ILE A 135 -8.28 4.16 9.38
C ILE A 135 -7.03 4.39 8.52
N ALA A 136 -7.20 4.65 7.22
CA ALA A 136 -6.09 4.87 6.30
C ALA A 136 -5.27 6.11 6.66
N VAL A 137 -5.93 7.22 6.99
CA VAL A 137 -5.27 8.46 7.42
C VAL A 137 -4.57 8.27 8.76
N GLY A 138 -5.23 7.63 9.74
CA GLY A 138 -4.61 7.34 11.04
C GLY A 138 -3.37 6.47 10.89
N HIS A 139 -3.44 5.39 10.11
CA HIS A 139 -2.30 4.54 9.81
C HIS A 139 -1.18 5.29 9.08
N ALA A 140 -1.50 6.03 8.01
CA ALA A 140 -0.51 6.80 7.26
C ALA A 140 0.17 7.88 8.11
N LEU A 141 -0.57 8.52 9.02
CA LEU A 141 -0.02 9.51 9.94
C LEU A 141 0.97 8.88 10.93
N ILE A 142 0.65 7.71 11.49
CA ILE A 142 1.57 6.98 12.37
C ILE A 142 2.84 6.59 11.60
N VAL A 143 2.69 6.04 10.39
CA VAL A 143 3.82 5.66 9.51
C VAL A 143 4.67 6.89 9.17
N PHE A 144 4.05 8.00 8.82
CA PHE A 144 4.73 9.25 8.46
C PHE A 144 5.48 9.85 9.65
N LEU A 145 4.85 9.95 10.83
CA LEU A 145 5.52 10.44 12.03
C LEU A 145 6.70 9.55 12.43
N TYR A 146 6.55 8.23 12.28
CA TYR A 146 7.65 7.30 12.54
C TYR A 146 8.79 7.50 11.55
N PHE A 147 8.49 7.71 10.26
CA PHE A 147 9.49 8.02 9.23
C PHE A 147 10.26 9.30 9.57
N VAL A 148 9.54 10.39 9.90
CA VAL A 148 10.17 11.66 10.26
C VAL A 148 11.12 11.48 11.45
N LYS A 149 10.69 10.75 12.49
CA LYS A 149 11.52 10.45 13.66
C LYS A 149 12.78 9.63 13.32
N LEU A 150 12.73 8.82 12.28
CA LEU A 150 13.83 7.95 11.88
C LEU A 150 14.87 8.69 11.02
N VAL A 151 14.46 9.77 10.36
CA VAL A 151 15.31 10.61 9.50
C VAL A 151 15.84 11.85 10.24
N SER A 152 15.19 12.30 11.31
CA SER A 152 15.61 13.42 12.19
C SER A 152 16.66 13.01 13.21
#